data_AF-A0A6P9CPV9-F1
#
_entry.id   AF-A0A6P9CPV9-F1
#
_cell.length_a   1.000
_cell.length_b   1.000
_cell.length_c   1.000
_cell.angle_alpha   90.00
_cell.angle_beta   90.00
_cell.angle_gamma   90.00
#
_symmetry.space_group_name_H-M   'P 1'
#
loop_
_entity.id
_entity.type
_entity.pdbx_description
1 polymer ?
#
loop_
_entity_poly.entity_id
_entity_poly.type
_entity_poly.pdbx_seq_one_letter_code
_entity_poly.pdbx_strand_id
1 'polypeptide(L)'
;MSLFLSSYLGYKPFCIGTRWIKLYIASRYKGQPVSALAVEWIAAVAFAAGTAAVGYLAYKKFFSKGKGCNGMVNLHIQKDNPKVVHAFDMEDLGEKAVYCRCWRSKMFPLCDGSHTKHNDETGDNVGPLIIKRKDV
;
A
#
# COMPACT_ATOMS: atom_id res chain seq x y z
N MET A 1 35.36 -14.71 -23.48
CA MET A 1 34.08 -14.66 -22.75
C MET A 1 34.33 -13.94 -21.44
N SER A 2 34.44 -12.61 -21.46
CA SER A 2 33.34 -11.61 -21.51
C SER A 2 33.11 -11.09 -20.08
N LEU A 3 33.22 -9.83 -19.70
CA LEU A 3 33.56 -8.52 -20.30
C LEU A 3 34.06 -7.65 -19.10
N PHE A 4 35.19 -6.94 -19.17
CA PHE A 4 35.31 -5.48 -19.41
C PHE A 4 34.31 -4.64 -18.55
N LEU A 5 34.68 -3.64 -17.75
CA LEU A 5 35.67 -2.59 -17.97
C LEU A 5 36.15 -1.92 -16.67
N SER A 6 37.31 -1.29 -16.83
CA SER A 6 38.18 -0.64 -15.86
C SER A 6 37.79 0.81 -15.55
N SER A 7 38.19 1.26 -14.36
CA SER A 7 38.53 2.66 -13.97
C SER A 7 37.33 3.62 -13.89
N TYR A 8 37.15 4.44 -12.85
CA TYR A 8 38.09 5.37 -12.23
C TYR A 8 37.60 5.73 -10.81
N LEU A 9 38.57 5.83 -9.90
CA LEU A 9 38.64 6.64 -8.67
C LEU A 9 39.20 5.78 -7.55
N GLY A 10 40.53 5.87 -7.42
CA GLY A 10 41.26 5.27 -6.32
C GLY A 10 40.72 5.79 -4.99
N TYR A 11 40.11 4.90 -4.22
CA TYR A 11 40.01 5.04 -2.79
C TYR A 11 40.68 3.80 -2.18
N LYS A 12 41.94 3.97 -1.78
CA LYS A 12 42.49 3.12 -0.71
C LYS A 12 41.57 3.32 0.49
N PRO A 13 40.93 2.28 1.06
CA PRO A 13 40.14 2.49 2.26
C PRO A 13 41.13 2.89 3.35
N PHE A 14 41.07 4.17 3.70
CA PHE A 14 41.86 4.81 4.72
C PHE A 14 41.50 4.17 6.06
N CYS A 15 42.33 3.22 6.51
CA CYS A 15 42.22 2.51 7.79
C CYS A 15 42.53 3.44 9.00
N ILE A 16 41.85 4.58 9.11
CA ILE A 16 42.04 5.51 10.24
C ILE A 16 40.88 5.46 11.24
N GLY A 17 39.69 4.99 10.84
CA GLY A 17 38.53 4.90 11.74
C GLY A 17 38.51 3.70 12.69
N THR A 18 39.09 2.55 12.32
CA THR A 18 38.98 1.31 13.13
C THR A 18 39.91 1.29 14.33
N ARG A 19 41.02 2.05 14.29
CA ARG A 19 42.03 2.05 15.36
C ARG A 19 41.48 2.72 16.63
N TRP A 20 40.77 3.83 16.49
CA TRP A 20 40.12 4.51 17.61
C TRP A 20 38.95 3.72 18.18
N ILE A 21 38.14 3.07 17.32
CA ILE A 21 37.04 2.19 17.77
C ILE A 21 37.59 0.99 18.54
N LYS A 22 38.63 0.32 18.02
CA LYS A 22 39.29 -0.80 18.71
C LYS A 22 39.91 -0.38 20.04
N LEU A 23 40.58 0.77 20.08
CA LEU A 23 41.17 1.31 21.31
C LEU A 23 40.10 1.72 22.34
N TYR A 24 39.00 2.31 21.89
CA TYR A 24 37.87 2.71 22.75
C TYR A 24 37.16 1.49 23.36
N ILE A 25 36.86 0.49 22.54
CA ILE A 25 36.29 -0.80 22.98
C ILE A 25 37.25 -1.50 23.95
N ALA A 26 38.54 -1.63 23.59
CA ALA A 26 39.53 -2.28 24.44
C ALA A 26 39.78 -1.52 25.76
N SER A 27 39.70 -0.19 25.75
CA SER A 27 39.83 0.64 26.95
C SER A 27 38.61 0.55 27.86
N ARG A 28 37.41 0.40 27.30
CA ARG A 28 36.17 0.27 28.08
C ARG A 28 36.00 -1.12 28.69
N TYR A 29 36.52 -2.15 28.04
CA TYR A 29 36.41 -3.56 28.47
C TYR A 29 37.66 -4.11 29.19
N LYS A 30 38.70 -3.29 29.41
CA LYS A 30 39.91 -3.72 30.12
C LYS A 30 39.59 -3.91 31.61
N GLY A 31 39.57 -5.16 32.07
CA GLY A 31 39.41 -5.50 33.49
C GLY A 31 37.96 -5.68 33.98
N GLN A 32 36.96 -5.67 33.09
CA GLN A 32 35.59 -6.04 33.46
C GLN A 32 35.44 -7.57 33.53
N PRO A 33 34.71 -8.11 34.53
CA PRO A 33 34.44 -9.54 34.60
C PRO A 33 33.61 -9.97 33.38
N VAL A 34 33.94 -11.12 32.80
CA VAL A 34 33.30 -11.66 31.58
C VAL A 34 31.78 -11.74 31.70
N SER A 35 31.27 -11.90 32.94
CA SER A 35 29.85 -11.89 33.28
C SER A 35 29.17 -10.53 33.06
N ALA A 36 29.85 -9.41 33.32
CA ALA A 36 29.29 -8.08 33.11
C ALA A 36 29.13 -7.75 31.61
N LEU A 37 30.08 -8.20 30.79
CA LEU A 37 30.01 -8.04 29.33
C LEU A 37 28.88 -8.90 28.75
N ALA A 38 28.78 -10.14 29.19
CA ALA A 38 27.71 -11.04 28.75
C ALA A 38 26.33 -10.44 29.02
N VAL A 39 26.12 -9.83 30.18
CA VAL A 39 24.84 -9.21 30.54
C VAL A 39 24.51 -7.99 29.67
N GLU A 40 25.48 -7.10 29.41
CA GLU A 40 25.27 -5.94 28.54
C GLU A 40 24.90 -6.34 27.11
N TRP A 41 25.60 -7.33 26.53
CA TRP A 41 25.32 -7.80 25.17
C TRP A 41 23.99 -8.54 25.06
N ILE A 42 23.61 -9.33 26.07
CA ILE A 42 22.29 -9.99 26.12
C ILE A 42 21.18 -8.95 26.17
N ALA A 43 21.31 -7.92 27.01
CA ALA A 43 20.33 -6.84 27.09
C ALA A 43 20.22 -6.06 25.77
N ALA A 44 21.33 -5.76 25.11
CA ALA A 44 21.35 -5.07 23.82
C ALA A 44 20.68 -5.88 22.71
N VAL A 45 20.96 -7.19 22.64
CA VAL A 45 20.35 -8.09 21.64
C VAL A 45 18.86 -8.26 21.90
N ALA A 46 18.44 -8.42 23.16
CA ALA A 46 17.03 -8.52 23.53
C ALA A 46 16.25 -7.25 23.15
N PHE A 47 16.82 -6.06 23.37
CA PHE A 47 16.21 -4.80 22.99
C PHE A 47 16.12 -4.63 21.46
N ALA A 48 17.19 -4.97 20.73
CA ALA A 48 17.19 -4.94 19.27
C ALA A 48 16.15 -5.90 18.67
N ALA A 49 16.06 -7.13 19.20
CA ALA A 49 15.07 -8.11 18.77
C ALA A 49 13.63 -7.64 19.08
N GLY A 50 13.42 -7.08 20.27
CA GLY A 50 12.11 -6.54 20.68
C GLY A 50 11.65 -5.39 19.79
N THR A 51 12.51 -4.42 19.52
CA THR A 51 12.19 -3.28 18.64
C THR A 51 11.93 -3.70 17.20
N ALA A 52 12.73 -4.62 16.66
CA ALA A 52 12.51 -5.19 15.34
C ALA A 52 11.17 -5.94 15.24
N ALA A 53 10.83 -6.76 16.25
CA ALA A 53 9.57 -7.49 16.29
C ALA A 53 8.36 -6.54 16.35
N VAL A 54 8.40 -5.52 17.22
CA VAL A 54 7.34 -4.51 17.32
C VAL A 54 7.20 -3.72 16.02
N GLY A 55 8.31 -3.30 15.41
CA GLY A 55 8.32 -2.60 14.12
C GLY A 55 7.72 -3.45 12.99
N TYR A 56 8.06 -4.74 12.94
CA TYR A 56 7.50 -5.68 11.96
C TYR A 56 6.00 -5.92 12.16
N LEU A 57 5.55 -6.08 13.41
CA LEU A 57 4.13 -6.23 13.74
C LEU A 57 3.33 -4.98 13.40
N ALA A 58 3.87 -3.78 13.70
CA ALA A 58 3.27 -2.52 13.30
C ALA A 58 3.20 -2.41 11.77
N TYR A 59 4.29 -2.71 11.05
CA TYR A 59 4.31 -2.71 9.59
C TYR A 59 3.24 -3.65 9.01
N LYS A 60 3.14 -4.89 9.51
CA LYS A 60 2.13 -5.84 9.04
C LYS A 60 0.71 -5.35 9.35
N LYS A 61 0.47 -4.77 10.53
CA LYS A 61 -0.86 -4.29 10.92
C LYS A 61 -1.31 -3.07 10.11
N PHE A 62 -0.40 -2.12 9.84
CA PHE A 62 -0.72 -0.87 9.14
C PHE A 62 -0.61 -1.00 7.62
N PHE A 63 0.41 -1.68 7.10
CA PHE A 63 0.69 -1.74 5.65
C PHE A 63 0.14 -3.00 4.97
N SER A 64 -0.11 -4.12 5.67
CA SER A 64 -0.74 -5.30 5.03
C SER A 64 -2.27 -5.22 4.96
N LYS A 65 -2.87 -4.17 5.53
CA LYS A 65 -4.33 -3.95 5.54
C LYS A 65 -4.88 -3.52 4.16
N GLY A 66 -4.02 -3.29 3.17
CA GLY A 66 -4.39 -2.91 1.81
C GLY A 66 -4.69 -4.07 0.85
N LYS A 67 -4.76 -5.34 1.32
CA LYS A 67 -5.12 -6.50 0.48
C LYS A 67 -6.60 -6.90 0.59
N GLY A 68 -7.48 -5.98 0.96
CA GLY A 68 -8.92 -6.18 0.89
C GLY A 68 -9.44 -5.83 -0.51
N CYS A 69 -9.97 -6.82 -1.24
CA CYS A 69 -10.86 -6.66 -2.40
C CYS A 69 -10.52 -5.63 -3.50
N ASN A 70 -9.23 -5.47 -3.86
CA ASN A 70 -8.69 -4.48 -4.82
C ASN A 70 -9.17 -4.54 -6.29
N GLY A 71 -10.31 -5.16 -6.59
CA GLY A 71 -10.90 -5.14 -7.94
C GLY A 71 -12.42 -5.26 -7.99
N MET A 72 -13.10 -5.37 -6.84
CA MET A 72 -14.54 -5.57 -6.85
C MET A 72 -15.27 -4.24 -7.06
N VAL A 73 -15.80 -4.04 -8.27
CA VAL A 73 -16.55 -2.82 -8.63
C VAL A 73 -17.90 -2.79 -7.92
N ASN A 74 -18.69 -3.86 -8.02
CA ASN A 74 -20.00 -3.97 -7.38
C ASN A 74 -19.85 -4.52 -5.95
N LEU A 75 -20.22 -3.76 -4.92
CA LEU A 75 -20.10 -4.21 -3.52
C LEU A 75 -21.35 -4.94 -2.99
N HIS A 76 -22.56 -4.47 -3.35
CA HIS A 76 -23.79 -4.89 -2.67
C HIS A 76 -24.99 -5.17 -3.59
N ILE A 77 -24.92 -4.83 -4.87
CA ILE A 77 -26.09 -4.89 -5.78
C ILE A 77 -26.23 -6.31 -6.34
N GLN A 78 -27.41 -6.94 -6.17
CA GLN A 78 -27.82 -8.21 -6.82
C GLN A 78 -26.70 -9.28 -6.84
N LYS A 79 -26.20 -9.67 -5.66
CA LYS A 79 -25.08 -10.61 -5.52
C LYS A 79 -25.46 -12.07 -5.73
N ASP A 80 -26.74 -12.37 -5.69
CA ASP A 80 -27.36 -13.61 -6.09
C ASP A 80 -27.30 -13.84 -7.62
N ASN A 81 -27.23 -12.76 -8.41
CA ASN A 81 -27.13 -12.84 -9.85
C ASN A 81 -25.65 -12.93 -10.30
N PRO A 82 -25.23 -14.01 -11.00
CA PRO A 82 -23.85 -14.15 -11.46
C PRO A 82 -23.43 -13.07 -12.47
N LYS A 83 -24.40 -12.45 -13.19
CA LYS A 83 -24.15 -11.37 -14.15
C LYS A 83 -25.35 -10.43 -14.22
N VAL A 84 -25.20 -9.27 -13.58
CA VAL A 84 -26.24 -8.22 -13.57
C VAL A 84 -26.21 -7.44 -14.88
N VAL A 85 -27.31 -7.49 -15.64
CA VAL A 85 -27.52 -6.79 -16.92
C VAL A 85 -28.86 -6.08 -16.87
N HIS A 86 -28.92 -4.85 -17.38
CA HIS A 86 -30.16 -4.10 -17.55
C HIS A 86 -30.33 -3.76 -19.03
N ALA A 87 -31.49 -4.10 -19.59
CA ALA A 87 -31.87 -3.76 -20.96
C ALA A 87 -33.04 -2.76 -20.90
N PHE A 88 -32.99 -1.74 -21.75
CA PHE A 88 -34.02 -0.72 -21.87
C PHE A 88 -34.27 -0.46 -23.35
N ASP A 89 -35.54 -0.44 -23.72
CA ASP A 89 -35.98 -0.07 -25.07
C ASP A 89 -35.97 1.46 -25.21
N MET A 90 -35.60 1.97 -26.37
CA MET A 90 -35.39 3.42 -26.58
C MET A 90 -36.69 4.23 -26.47
N GLU A 91 -37.82 3.58 -26.71
CA GLU A 91 -39.18 4.11 -26.64
C GLU A 91 -39.59 4.40 -25.19
N ASP A 92 -39.13 3.58 -24.25
CA ASP A 92 -39.46 3.67 -22.82
C ASP A 92 -38.54 4.64 -22.06
N LEU A 93 -37.39 4.99 -22.63
CA LEU A 93 -36.52 6.04 -22.10
C LEU A 93 -37.26 7.37 -22.18
N GLY A 94 -37.26 8.20 -21.13
CA GLY A 94 -37.77 9.58 -21.22
C GLY A 94 -36.95 10.47 -22.19
N GLU A 95 -37.14 11.79 -22.16
CA GLU A 95 -36.29 12.72 -22.92
C GLU A 95 -34.79 12.57 -22.58
N LYS A 96 -34.50 12.27 -21.31
CA LYS A 96 -33.17 12.08 -20.77
C LYS A 96 -33.17 10.96 -19.74
N ALA A 97 -32.35 9.94 -19.96
CA ALA A 97 -32.06 8.90 -19.00
C ALA A 97 -30.61 8.99 -18.52
N VAL A 98 -30.37 8.76 -17.23
CA VAL A 98 -29.04 8.82 -16.62
C VAL A 98 -28.79 7.53 -15.86
N TYR A 99 -27.83 6.74 -16.32
CA TYR A 99 -27.53 5.40 -15.81
C TYR A 99 -26.24 5.37 -14.98
N CYS A 100 -26.28 4.59 -13.91
CA CYS A 100 -25.15 4.40 -13.01
C CYS A 100 -24.09 3.48 -13.66
N ARG A 101 -22.82 3.89 -13.58
CA ARG A 101 -21.66 3.05 -13.91
C ARG A 101 -20.74 2.75 -12.72
N CYS A 102 -20.99 3.39 -11.57
CA CYS A 102 -20.15 3.25 -10.38
C CYS A 102 -20.59 2.14 -9.42
N TRP A 103 -21.77 1.54 -9.62
CA TRP A 103 -22.32 0.50 -8.72
C TRP A 103 -22.47 0.96 -7.26
N ARG A 104 -22.67 2.26 -7.03
CA ARG A 104 -22.93 2.85 -5.70
C ARG A 104 -24.34 3.43 -5.56
N SER A 105 -25.08 3.53 -6.66
CA SER A 105 -26.41 4.14 -6.62
C SER A 105 -27.41 3.29 -5.83
N LYS A 106 -28.23 3.96 -5.01
CA LYS A 106 -29.36 3.32 -4.32
C LYS A 106 -30.53 3.04 -5.27
N MET A 107 -30.63 3.80 -6.36
CA MET A 107 -31.65 3.66 -7.40
C MET A 107 -31.11 2.88 -8.61
N PHE A 108 -30.10 2.02 -8.42
CA PHE A 108 -29.51 1.24 -9.50
C PHE A 108 -30.60 0.50 -10.28
N PRO A 109 -30.65 0.63 -11.62
CA PRO A 109 -29.59 1.05 -12.54
C PRO A 109 -29.48 2.55 -12.84
N LEU A 110 -30.36 3.40 -12.31
CA LEU A 110 -30.30 4.85 -12.51
C LEU A 110 -29.19 5.49 -11.70
N CYS A 111 -28.71 6.67 -12.12
CA CYS A 111 -27.73 7.45 -11.36
C CYS A 111 -28.41 8.41 -10.39
N ASP A 112 -28.03 8.34 -9.12
CA ASP A 112 -28.48 9.23 -8.03
C ASP A 112 -27.40 10.23 -7.56
N GLY A 113 -26.25 10.28 -8.24
CA GLY A 113 -25.12 11.13 -7.84
C GLY A 113 -24.13 10.48 -6.86
N SER A 114 -24.35 9.23 -6.43
CA SER A 114 -23.44 8.53 -5.50
C SER A 114 -21.99 8.37 -6.01
N HIS A 115 -21.74 8.55 -7.31
CA HIS A 115 -20.39 8.53 -7.88
C HIS A 115 -19.51 9.67 -7.37
N THR A 116 -20.06 10.84 -7.04
CA THR A 116 -19.27 11.96 -6.50
C THR A 116 -18.61 11.58 -5.19
N LYS A 117 -19.38 11.04 -4.24
CA LYS A 117 -18.84 10.57 -2.96
C LYS A 117 -17.77 9.49 -3.14
N HIS A 118 -18.01 8.54 -4.07
CA HIS A 118 -17.03 7.50 -4.37
C HIS A 118 -15.73 8.09 -4.94
N ASN A 119 -15.82 9.05 -5.86
CA ASN A 119 -14.65 9.74 -6.42
C ASN A 119 -13.88 10.50 -5.34
N ASP A 120 -14.57 11.21 -4.44
CA ASP A 120 -13.94 11.95 -3.34
C ASP A 120 -13.21 11.04 -2.35
N GLU A 121 -13.79 9.88 -2.01
CA GLU A 121 -13.22 8.93 -1.05
C GLU A 121 -12.06 8.10 -1.62
N THR A 122 -12.11 7.80 -2.92
CA THR A 122 -11.15 6.87 -3.56
C THR A 122 -10.14 7.54 -4.49
N GLY A 123 -10.36 8.80 -4.87
CA GLY A 123 -9.60 9.50 -5.91
C GLY A 123 -9.92 9.01 -7.33
N ASP A 124 -11.05 8.34 -7.51
CA ASP A 124 -11.54 7.85 -8.81
C ASP A 124 -12.20 8.98 -9.64
N ASN A 125 -12.50 8.70 -10.90
CA ASN A 125 -13.06 9.68 -11.85
C ASN A 125 -14.24 9.14 -12.65
N VAL A 126 -15.01 8.21 -12.07
CA VAL A 126 -16.18 7.61 -12.72
C VAL A 126 -17.36 8.59 -12.81
N GLY A 127 -18.19 8.41 -13.84
CA GLY A 127 -19.39 9.20 -14.07
C GLY A 127 -20.50 8.40 -14.75
N PRO A 128 -21.74 8.91 -14.77
CA PRO A 128 -22.89 8.20 -15.33
C PRO A 128 -22.84 8.10 -16.86
N LEU A 129 -23.68 7.23 -17.42
CA LEU A 129 -24.02 7.20 -18.84
C LEU A 129 -25.31 8.01 -19.04
N ILE A 130 -25.27 9.06 -19.87
CA ILE A 130 -26.44 9.88 -20.20
C ILE A 130 -26.90 9.53 -21.60
N ILE A 131 -28.16 9.10 -21.72
CA ILE A 131 -28.81 8.84 -23.01
C ILE A 131 -29.88 9.92 -23.18
N LYS A 132 -29.83 10.65 -24.29
CA LYS A 132 -30.84 11.66 -24.66
C LYS A 132 -31.52 11.20 -25.93
N ARG A 133 -32.85 11.35 -25.98
CA ARG A 133 -33.55 11.21 -27.26
C ARG A 133 -33.18 12.39 -28.15
N LYS A 134 -32.92 12.10 -29.42
CA LYS A 134 -32.67 13.15 -30.41
C LYS A 134 -34.03 13.74 -30.77
N ASP A 135 -34.17 15.05 -30.65
CA ASP A 135 -35.32 15.76 -31.18
C ASP A 135 -35.36 15.53 -32.71
N VAL A 136 -36.46 14.95 -33.19
CA VAL A 136 -36.69 14.65 -34.61
C VAL A 136 -37.20 15.89 -35.32
#